data_AF-A0A6L3VWW3-F1
#
_entry.id   AF-A0A6L3VWW3-F1
#
_cell.length_a   1.000
_cell.length_b   1.000
_cell.length_c   1.000
_cell.angle_alpha   90.00
_cell.angle_beta   90.00
_cell.angle_gamma   90.00
#
_symmetry.space_group_name_H-M   'P 1'
#
loop_
_entity.id
_entity.type
_entity.pdbx_description
1 polymer ?
#
loop_
_entity_poly.entity_id
_entity_poly.type
_entity_poly.pdbx_seq_one_letter_code
_entity_poly.pdbx_strand_id
1 'polypeptide(L)' 'MRGDDVRTWQARMKARGWSIAVDGAYGPASEEVCRAFQREKGLGVDGVVGPATWRAAWDAPVT' A
#
# COMPACT_ATOMS: atom_id res chain seq x y z
N MET A 1 -7.63 9.65 5.21
CA MET A 1 -6.56 8.96 5.94
C MET A 1 -5.86 9.93 6.84
N ARG A 2 -5.75 9.62 8.13
CA ARG A 2 -4.82 10.30 9.03
C ARG A 2 -3.44 9.65 8.82
N GLY A 3 -2.34 10.33 9.17
CA GLY A 3 -0.98 9.80 8.97
C GLY A 3 -0.75 8.40 9.56
N ASP A 4 -1.50 8.03 10.60
CA ASP A 4 -1.49 6.69 11.20
C ASP A 4 -1.93 5.57 10.24
N ASP A 5 -2.90 5.84 9.36
CA ASP A 5 -3.38 4.86 8.37
C ASP A 5 -2.26 4.56 7.35
N VAL A 6 -1.59 5.62 6.89
CA VAL A 6 -0.49 5.52 5.93
C VAL A 6 0.66 4.73 6.54
N ARG A 7 1.03 5.02 7.78
CA ARG A 7 2.09 4.29 8.49
C ARG A 7 1.76 2.81 8.62
N THR A 8 0.51 2.49 8.95
CA THR A 8 0.05 1.11 9.09
C THR A 8 0.13 0.36 7.76
N TRP A 9 -0.32 1.00 6.66
CA TRP A 9 -0.24 0.42 5.33
C TRP A 9 1.20 0.23 4.85
N GLN A 10 2.08 1.22 5.06
CA GLN A 10 3.50 1.13 4.74
C GLN A 10 4.16 -0.02 5.50
N ALA A 11 3.87 -0.15 6.80
CA ALA A 11 4.39 -1.26 7.61
C ALA A 11 3.90 -2.62 7.09
N ARG A 12 2.63 -2.71 6.67
CA ARG A 12 2.07 -3.92 6.07
C ARG A 12 2.77 -4.25 4.75
N MET A 13 2.99 -3.28 3.88
CA MET A 13 3.70 -3.49 2.61
C MET A 13 5.15 -3.93 2.85
N LYS A 14 5.84 -3.31 3.80
CA LYS A 14 7.18 -3.72 4.20
C LYS A 14 7.22 -5.16 4.73
N ALA A 15 6.24 -5.55 5.56
CA ALA A 15 6.11 -6.92 6.05
C ALA A 15 5.83 -7.94 4.93
N ARG A 16 5.23 -7.51 3.83
CA ARG A 16 5.01 -8.32 2.62
C ARG A 16 6.24 -8.39 1.70
N GLY A 17 7.35 -7.72 2.05
CA GLY A 17 8.59 -7.73 1.27
C GLY A 17 8.76 -6.54 0.33
N TRP A 18 7.84 -5.57 0.32
CA TRP A 18 7.98 -4.37 -0.51
C TRP A 18 9.01 -3.40 0.08
N SER A 19 9.83 -2.80 -0.77
CA SER A 19 10.80 -1.79 -0.36
C SER A 19 10.11 -0.42 -0.20
N ILE A 20 9.67 -0.11 1.02
CA ILE A 20 8.98 1.15 1.35
C ILE A 20 9.41 1.70 2.72
N ALA A 21 9.49 3.02 2.83
CA ALA A 21 9.70 3.71 4.10
C ALA A 21 8.40 3.78 4.92
N VAL A 22 8.50 3.57 6.23
CA VAL A 22 7.37 3.63 7.18
C VAL A 22 7.43 4.95 7.94
N ASP A 23 7.28 6.05 7.21
CA ASP A 23 7.36 7.41 7.75
C ASP A 23 5.98 7.94 8.21
N GLY A 24 4.89 7.33 7.71
CA GLY A 24 3.52 7.82 7.89
C GLY A 24 3.13 8.96 6.96
N ALA A 25 3.99 9.27 5.97
CA ALA A 25 3.76 10.29 4.96
C ALA A 25 3.49 9.64 3.60
N TYR A 26 2.37 10.01 2.99
CA TYR A 26 2.03 9.52 1.66
C TYR A 26 2.75 10.33 0.59
N GLY A 27 3.99 9.94 0.29
CA GLY A 27 4.82 10.57 -0.75
C GLY A 27 4.87 9.78 -2.06
N PRO A 28 5.66 10.24 -3.05
CA PRO A 28 5.81 9.60 -4.36
C PRO A 28 6.22 8.11 -4.28
N ALA A 29 7.09 7.77 -3.32
CA ALA A 29 7.50 6.37 -3.09
C ALA A 29 6.33 5.49 -2.60
N SER A 30 5.45 6.03 -1.75
CA SER A 30 4.25 5.30 -1.30
C SER A 30 3.25 5.13 -2.43
N GLU A 31 3.09 6.17 -3.26
CA GLU A 31 2.24 6.09 -4.45
C GLU A 31 2.74 5.03 -5.44
N GLU A 32 4.05 4.98 -5.72
CA GLU A 32 4.63 4.00 -6.64
C GLU A 32 4.37 2.56 -6.17
N VAL A 33 4.62 2.29 -4.89
CA VAL A 33 4.34 0.98 -4.27
C VAL A 33 2.84 0.67 -4.30
N CYS A 34 1.99 1.68 -4.08
CA CYS A 34 0.54 1.51 -4.13
C CYS A 34 0.08 1.14 -5.54
N ARG A 35 0.59 1.82 -6.57
CA ARG A 35 0.29 1.50 -7.97
C ARG A 35 0.80 0.11 -8.35
N ALA A 36 2.01 -0.26 -7.92
CA ALA A 36 2.57 -1.58 -8.17
C ALA A 36 1.73 -2.68 -7.51
N PHE A 37 1.37 -2.50 -6.24
CA PHE A 37 0.50 -3.40 -5.51
C PHE A 37 -0.90 -3.53 -6.16
N GLN A 38 -1.50 -2.41 -6.57
CA GLN A 38 -2.78 -2.40 -7.27
C GLN A 38 -2.70 -3.18 -8.58
N ARG A 39 -1.63 -3.00 -9.38
CA ARG A 39 -1.40 -3.77 -10.61
C ARG A 39 -1.27 -5.27 -10.33
N GLU A 40 -0.46 -5.64 -9.35
CA GLU A 40 -0.25 -7.05 -8.98
C GLU A 40 -1.57 -7.72 -8.54
N LYS A 41 -2.43 -6.98 -7.83
CA LYS A 41 -3.71 -7.51 -7.35
C LYS A 41 -4.88 -7.28 -8.31
N GLY A 42 -4.64 -6.74 -9.50
CA GLY A 42 -5.69 -6.47 -10.48
C GLY A 42 -6.73 -5.44 -10.03
N LEU A 43 -6.35 -4.52 -9.13
CA LEU A 43 -7.18 -3.42 -8.67
C LEU A 43 -7.09 -2.22 -9.63
N GLY A 44 -8.05 -1.31 -9.53
CA GLY A 44 -7.96 0.00 -10.19
C GLY A 44 -6.68 0.73 -9.74
N VAL A 45 -5.83 1.09 -10.71
CA VAL A 45 -4.49 1.66 -10.45
C VAL A 45 -4.59 3.18 -10.34
N ASP A 46 -5.11 3.67 -9.24
CA ASP A 46 -5.22 5.11 -8.95
C ASP A 46 -4.02 5.66 -8.16
N GLY A 47 -3.21 4.78 -7.53
CA GLY A 47 -2.12 5.19 -6.65
C GLY A 47 -2.62 5.78 -5.33
N VAL A 48 -3.83 5.45 -4.91
CA VAL A 48 -4.44 5.87 -3.65
C VAL A 48 -4.79 4.65 -2.83
N VAL A 49 -4.45 4.66 -1.54
CA VAL A 49 -4.84 3.58 -0.64
C VAL A 49 -6.32 3.74 -0.27
N GLY A 50 -7.20 3.26 -1.15
CA GLY A 50 -8.64 3.19 -0.89
C GLY A 50 -9.03 1.95 -0.07
N PRO A 51 -10.33 1.79 0.28
CA PRO A 51 -10.82 0.62 1.01
C PRO A 51 -10.51 -0.72 0.32
N ALA A 52 -10.55 -0.77 -1.02
CA ALA A 52 -10.24 -1.96 -1.78
C ALA A 52 -8.74 -2.34 -1.68
N THR A 53 -7.85 -1.35 -1.87
CA THR A 53 -6.40 -1.51 -1.70
C THR A 53 -6.05 -1.89 -0.27
N TRP A 54 -6.70 -1.26 0.70
CA TRP A 54 -6.55 -1.61 2.11
C TRP A 54 -6.97 -3.05 2.35
N ARG A 55 -8.16 -3.48 1.91
CA ARG A 55 -8.60 -4.87 2.13
C ARG A 55 -7.64 -5.88 1.49
N ALA A 56 -7.20 -5.63 0.26
CA ALA A 56 -6.24 -6.49 -0.43
C ALA A 56 -4.88 -6.55 0.29
N ALA A 57 -4.42 -5.46 0.90
CA ALA A 57 -3.13 -5.46 1.60
C ALA A 57 -3.12 -6.38 2.84
N TRP A 58 -4.29 -6.80 3.35
CA TRP A 58 -4.43 -7.71 4.48
C TRP A 58 -4.87 -9.11 4.05
N ASP A 59 -5.82 -9.18 3.12
CA ASP A 59 -6.52 -10.40 2.71
C ASP A 59 -5.85 -11.12 1.52
N ALA A 60 -5.26 -10.35 0.59
CA ALA A 60 -4.68 -10.95 -0.60
C ALA A 60 -3.37 -11.69 -0.26
N PRO A 61 -3.14 -12.89 -0.83
CA PRO A 61 -1.91 -13.64 -0.61
C PRO A 61 -0.68 -12.83 -1.04
N VAL A 62 0.42 -13.01 -0.32
CA VAL A 62 1.74 -12.51 -0.76
C VAL A 62 2.16 -13.39 -1.91
N THR A 63 2.30 -12.80 -3.10
CA THR A 63 2.76 -13.50 -4.30
C THR A 63 4.27 -13.41 -4.41
#